data_AF-A0ABD6DNQ0-F1
#
_entry.id   AF-A0ABD6DNQ0-F1
#
_cell.length_a   1.000
_cell.length_b   1.000
_cell.length_c   1.000
_cell.angle_alpha   90.00
_cell.angle_beta   90.00
_cell.angle_gamma   90.00
#
_symmetry.space_group_name_H-M   'P 1'
#
loop_
_entity.id
_entity.type
_entity.pdbx_description
1 polymer ?
#
loop_
_entity_poly.entity_id
_entity_poly.type
_entity_poly.pdbx_seq_one_letter_code
_entity_poly.pdbx_strand_id
1 'polypeptide(L)'
;MNERAALSLVGDLVDHAGDDAAVVDGTVVTTDMLHDRTDFPAGTTRYTAGWRAVGASLSDVAATGAEATAAVAVYAAPEFEESELRDFLRGATAVCETVGAEYVGGDLDTHQEFTVATTALGRTDEPVGRAGAEPGDRLCVTGTLGRSGAALRLFEAGETERANELFRFEPRVAAGLALAGHATAMMDSSDGLARSCHQLAEASDCGLALDGDAVPVDDAVQELAGSEATVRELGWYFGEDFELVCTVPADRVEDVRADCPVPLSVVGEVTEAADGEPGDDDPIVTVDGEPLPDRGFTHGE
;
A
#
# COMPACT_ATOMS: atom_id res chain seq x y z
N MET A 1 17.86 -1.81 17.00
CA MET A 1 17.51 -2.05 15.59
C MET A 1 16.08 -1.55 15.46
N ASN A 2 15.83 -0.60 14.57
CA ASN A 2 14.47 -0.20 14.21
C ASN A 2 13.93 -1.18 13.16
N GLU A 3 12.65 -1.04 12.81
CA GLU A 3 11.97 -1.92 11.86
C GLU A 3 12.69 -2.01 10.51
N ARG A 4 13.04 -0.87 9.90
CA ARG A 4 13.75 -0.85 8.61
C ARG A 4 15.06 -1.66 8.62
N ALA A 5 15.87 -1.53 9.67
CA ALA A 5 17.10 -2.30 9.80
C ALA A 5 16.84 -3.80 10.03
N ALA A 6 15.69 -4.17 10.61
CA ALA A 6 15.28 -5.57 10.73
C ALA A 6 14.82 -6.14 9.38
N LEU A 7 14.03 -5.38 8.62
CA LEU A 7 13.56 -5.76 7.28
C LEU A 7 14.73 -5.93 6.30
N SER A 8 15.68 -4.99 6.29
CA SER A 8 16.90 -5.10 5.48
C SER A 8 17.71 -6.35 5.83
N LEU A 9 17.87 -6.66 7.13
CA LEU A 9 18.55 -7.90 7.55
C LEU A 9 17.82 -9.17 7.06
N VAL A 10 16.48 -9.17 7.02
CA VAL A 10 15.72 -10.31 6.48
C VAL A 10 15.94 -10.43 4.97
N GLY A 11 15.89 -9.33 4.22
CA GLY A 11 16.19 -9.31 2.78
C GLY A 11 17.59 -9.83 2.46
N ASP A 12 18.58 -9.49 3.28
CA ASP A 12 19.95 -9.98 3.12
C ASP A 12 20.12 -11.49 3.40
N LEU A 13 19.21 -12.10 4.16
CA LEU A 13 19.31 -13.49 4.63
C LEU A 13 18.33 -14.45 3.96
N VAL A 14 17.28 -13.95 3.32
CA VAL A 14 16.19 -14.74 2.74
C VAL A 14 15.97 -14.30 1.30
N ASP A 15 16.36 -15.15 0.34
CA ASP A 15 16.39 -14.81 -1.09
C ASP A 15 15.06 -14.29 -1.69
N HIS A 16 13.92 -14.67 -1.11
CA HIS A 16 12.58 -14.26 -1.58
C HIS A 16 12.02 -13.03 -0.85
N ALA A 17 12.77 -12.42 0.07
CA ALA A 17 12.34 -11.24 0.81
C ALA A 17 12.89 -9.95 0.19
N GLY A 18 12.27 -8.81 0.51
CA GLY A 18 12.70 -7.48 0.05
C GLY A 18 11.69 -6.77 -0.86
N ASP A 19 10.70 -7.50 -1.36
CA ASP A 19 9.59 -6.99 -2.17
C ASP A 19 8.25 -7.05 -1.40
N ASP A 20 7.16 -6.57 -2.01
CA ASP A 20 5.81 -6.55 -1.40
C ASP A 20 5.27 -7.96 -1.12
N ALA A 21 5.62 -8.95 -1.95
CA ALA A 21 5.30 -10.34 -1.70
C ALA A 21 6.39 -11.28 -2.22
N ALA A 22 6.51 -12.45 -1.58
CA ALA A 22 7.41 -13.50 -2.05
C ALA A 22 6.79 -14.24 -3.24
N VAL A 23 7.59 -14.51 -4.27
CA VAL A 23 7.18 -15.32 -5.43
C VAL A 23 7.98 -16.62 -5.48
N VAL A 24 7.29 -17.76 -5.37
CA VAL A 24 7.88 -19.10 -5.34
C VAL A 24 7.17 -19.98 -6.37
N ASP A 25 7.89 -20.42 -7.41
CA ASP A 25 7.34 -21.22 -8.51
C ASP A 25 6.03 -20.65 -9.10
N GLY A 26 5.99 -19.32 -9.25
CA GLY A 26 4.83 -18.55 -9.76
C GLY A 26 3.69 -18.36 -8.75
N THR A 27 3.84 -18.84 -7.52
CA THR A 27 2.91 -18.57 -6.41
C THR A 27 3.37 -17.32 -5.67
N VAL A 28 2.47 -16.33 -5.56
CA VAL A 28 2.69 -15.14 -4.74
C VAL A 28 2.15 -15.39 -3.34
N VAL A 29 2.91 -15.04 -2.31
CA VAL A 29 2.50 -15.15 -0.91
C VAL A 29 3.00 -13.96 -0.10
N THR A 30 2.10 -13.36 0.67
CA THR A 30 2.41 -12.30 1.63
C THR A 30 1.64 -12.50 2.93
N THR A 31 2.09 -11.85 4.00
CA THR A 31 1.37 -11.83 5.27
C THR A 31 1.50 -10.49 5.98
N ASP A 32 0.36 -9.93 6.39
CA ASP A 32 0.29 -8.74 7.23
C ASP A 32 -0.34 -9.06 8.57
N MET A 33 -0.05 -8.20 9.55
CA MET A 33 -0.64 -8.25 10.88
C MET A 33 -1.18 -6.88 11.27
N LEU A 34 -2.45 -6.84 11.70
CA LEU A 34 -3.09 -5.65 12.25
C LEU A 34 -3.58 -5.90 13.69
N HIS A 35 -3.47 -4.88 14.53
CA HIS A 35 -3.80 -4.85 15.94
C HIS A 35 -4.90 -3.82 16.24
N ASP A 36 -5.81 -4.17 17.16
CA ASP A 36 -6.90 -3.29 17.62
C ASP A 36 -6.40 -1.90 18.05
N ARG A 37 -5.31 -1.84 18.82
CA ARG A 37 -4.82 -0.58 19.39
C ARG A 37 -4.10 0.34 18.40
N THR A 38 -3.53 -0.22 17.34
CA THR A 38 -2.68 0.53 16.41
C THR A 38 -3.44 0.84 15.13
N ASP A 39 -4.18 -0.12 14.60
CA ASP A 39 -4.69 -0.09 13.21
C ASP A 39 -6.20 0.13 13.14
N PHE A 40 -6.90 -0.01 14.26
CA PHE A 40 -8.37 0.09 14.31
C PHE A 40 -8.83 1.17 15.31
N PRO A 41 -9.02 2.42 14.84
CA PRO A 41 -9.55 3.50 15.67
C PRO A 41 -10.90 3.16 16.29
N ALA A 42 -11.19 3.79 17.43
CA ALA A 42 -12.48 3.65 18.09
C ALA A 42 -13.63 3.99 17.13
N GLY A 43 -14.60 3.08 17.00
CA GLY A 43 -15.71 3.19 16.06
C GLY A 43 -15.53 2.39 14.76
N THR A 44 -14.37 1.77 14.54
CA THR A 44 -14.17 0.79 13.47
C THR A 44 -15.09 -0.41 13.70
N THR A 45 -15.90 -0.75 12.70
CA THR A 45 -16.76 -1.93 12.78
C THR A 45 -15.96 -3.20 12.50
N ARG A 46 -16.36 -4.34 13.05
CA ARG A 46 -15.69 -5.63 12.73
C ARG A 46 -15.79 -6.00 11.26
N TYR A 47 -16.85 -5.58 10.56
CA TYR A 47 -16.93 -5.68 9.11
C TYR A 47 -15.79 -4.91 8.42
N THR A 48 -15.59 -3.65 8.77
CA THR A 48 -14.49 -2.84 8.23
C THR A 48 -13.13 -3.42 8.62
N ALA A 49 -12.97 -3.92 9.85
CA ALA A 49 -11.73 -4.55 10.28
C ALA A 49 -11.40 -5.80 9.45
N GLY A 50 -12.39 -6.66 9.17
CA GLY A 50 -12.20 -7.82 8.30
C GLY A 50 -11.90 -7.44 6.84
N TRP A 51 -12.58 -6.41 6.34
CA TRP A 51 -12.29 -5.86 5.01
C TRP A 51 -10.85 -5.34 4.93
N ARG A 52 -10.43 -4.50 5.88
CA ARG A 52 -9.12 -3.86 5.87
C ARG A 52 -7.98 -4.87 6.08
N ALA A 53 -8.13 -5.77 7.06
CA ALA A 53 -7.09 -6.75 7.37
C ALA A 53 -6.83 -7.72 6.23
N VAL A 54 -7.86 -8.12 5.48
CA VAL A 54 -7.68 -8.96 4.29
C VAL A 54 -7.26 -8.14 3.08
N GLY A 55 -7.80 -6.92 2.95
CA GLY A 55 -7.47 -6.01 1.87
C GLY A 55 -6.00 -5.59 1.84
N ALA A 56 -5.35 -5.41 3.00
CA ALA A 56 -3.94 -5.06 3.10
C ALA A 56 -3.06 -6.11 2.39
N SER A 57 -3.16 -7.38 2.78
CA SER A 57 -2.36 -8.43 2.12
C SER A 57 -2.76 -8.69 0.66
N LEU A 58 -4.00 -8.41 0.27
CA LEU A 58 -4.39 -8.45 -1.15
C LEU A 58 -3.77 -7.29 -1.96
N SER A 59 -3.42 -6.18 -1.30
CA SER A 59 -2.71 -5.05 -1.92
C SER A 59 -1.28 -5.43 -2.29
N ASP A 60 -0.57 -6.14 -1.42
CA ASP A 60 0.76 -6.70 -1.75
C ASP A 60 0.70 -7.62 -2.99
N VAL A 61 -0.34 -8.46 -3.08
CA VAL A 61 -0.53 -9.30 -4.28
C VAL A 61 -0.73 -8.42 -5.52
N ALA A 62 -1.51 -7.35 -5.41
CA ALA A 62 -1.68 -6.38 -6.49
C ALA A 62 -0.36 -5.68 -6.89
N ALA A 63 0.47 -5.34 -5.91
CA ALA A 63 1.78 -4.69 -6.08
C ALA A 63 2.78 -5.56 -6.86
N THR A 64 2.57 -6.87 -6.91
CA THR A 64 3.39 -7.79 -7.73
C THR A 64 2.87 -7.99 -9.16
N GLY A 65 1.74 -7.37 -9.51
CA GLY A 65 1.09 -7.59 -10.80
C GLY A 65 0.44 -8.97 -10.94
N ALA A 66 0.12 -9.63 -9.82
CA ALA A 66 -0.40 -10.99 -9.80
C ALA A 66 -1.93 -11.05 -9.71
N GLU A 67 -2.49 -12.17 -10.19
CA GLU A 67 -3.88 -12.51 -9.93
C GLU A 67 -4.03 -12.91 -8.46
N ALA A 68 -4.98 -12.32 -7.74
CA ALA A 68 -5.32 -12.76 -6.39
C ALA A 68 -6.19 -14.02 -6.44
N THR A 69 -5.85 -15.02 -5.61
CA THR A 69 -6.51 -16.34 -5.64
C THR A 69 -7.27 -16.63 -4.36
N ALA A 70 -6.62 -16.49 -3.20
CA ALA A 70 -7.23 -16.80 -1.92
C ALA A 70 -6.59 -16.02 -0.77
N ALA A 71 -7.32 -15.87 0.32
CA ALA A 71 -6.80 -15.35 1.57
C ALA A 71 -7.28 -16.19 2.76
N VAL A 72 -6.43 -16.27 3.78
CA VAL A 72 -6.76 -16.81 5.10
C VAL A 72 -6.39 -15.80 6.18
N ALA A 73 -7.05 -15.86 7.34
CA ALA A 73 -6.66 -15.03 8.47
C ALA A 73 -6.71 -15.76 9.80
N VAL A 74 -5.71 -15.53 10.65
CA VAL A 74 -5.78 -15.83 12.08
C VAL A 74 -6.55 -14.69 12.74
N TYR A 75 -7.74 -14.96 13.27
CA TYR A 75 -8.50 -14.02 14.08
C TYR A 75 -8.22 -14.33 15.55
N ALA A 76 -7.59 -13.40 16.26
CA ALA A 76 -7.33 -13.53 17.68
C ALA A 76 -8.05 -12.43 18.46
N ALA A 77 -8.65 -12.78 19.60
CA ALA A 77 -9.36 -11.83 20.46
C ALA A 77 -9.30 -12.26 21.94
N PRO A 78 -9.53 -11.35 22.92
CA PRO A 78 -9.61 -11.73 24.32
C PRO A 78 -10.74 -12.71 24.62
N GLU A 79 -11.89 -12.48 23.98
CA GLU A 79 -13.08 -13.32 24.05
C GLU A 79 -13.76 -13.32 22.67
N PHE A 80 -14.44 -14.41 22.33
CA PHE A 80 -15.13 -14.51 21.04
C PHE A 80 -16.60 -14.11 21.18
N GLU A 81 -16.97 -13.03 20.49
CA GLU A 81 -18.37 -12.63 20.32
C GLU A 81 -18.89 -13.06 18.93
N GLU A 82 -20.00 -13.80 18.89
CA GLU A 82 -20.54 -14.38 17.66
C GLU A 82 -20.86 -13.32 16.59
N SER A 83 -21.41 -12.17 17.00
CA SER A 83 -21.73 -11.06 16.10
C SER A 83 -20.48 -10.42 15.51
N GLU A 84 -19.46 -10.19 16.33
CA GLU A 84 -18.20 -9.60 15.90
C GLU A 84 -17.48 -10.50 14.89
N LEU A 85 -17.36 -11.80 15.21
CA LEU A 85 -16.75 -12.77 14.32
C LEU A 85 -17.53 -12.89 13.00
N ARG A 86 -18.87 -12.92 13.06
CA ARG A 86 -19.72 -12.94 11.87
C ARG A 86 -19.49 -11.73 10.98
N ASP A 87 -19.42 -10.53 11.56
CA ASP A 87 -19.23 -9.30 10.79
C ASP A 87 -17.82 -9.20 10.21
N PHE A 88 -16.79 -9.62 10.96
CA PHE A 88 -15.43 -9.78 10.45
C PHE A 88 -15.39 -10.68 9.21
N LEU A 89 -15.95 -11.89 9.31
CA LEU A 89 -15.97 -12.85 8.20
C LEU A 89 -16.70 -12.29 6.97
N ARG A 90 -17.76 -11.52 7.17
CA ARG A 90 -18.48 -10.84 6.07
C ARG A 90 -17.61 -9.78 5.39
N GLY A 91 -16.87 -8.98 6.16
CA GLY A 91 -15.94 -7.99 5.62
C GLY A 91 -14.80 -8.62 4.83
N ALA A 92 -14.16 -9.63 5.42
CA ALA A 92 -13.09 -10.41 4.82
C ALA A 92 -13.53 -11.10 3.52
N THR A 93 -14.73 -11.70 3.52
CA THR A 93 -15.28 -12.32 2.30
C THR A 93 -15.57 -11.27 1.24
N ALA A 94 -16.18 -10.15 1.62
CA ALA A 94 -16.59 -9.13 0.66
C ALA A 94 -15.41 -8.46 -0.07
N VAL A 95 -14.29 -8.19 0.62
CA VAL A 95 -13.09 -7.63 -0.03
C VAL A 95 -12.43 -8.63 -0.98
N CYS A 96 -12.42 -9.92 -0.65
CA CYS A 96 -11.94 -10.94 -1.59
C CYS A 96 -12.80 -10.98 -2.86
N GLU A 97 -14.13 -10.90 -2.72
CA GLU A 97 -15.07 -10.91 -3.84
C GLU A 97 -14.86 -9.73 -4.80
N THR A 98 -14.43 -8.54 -4.33
CA THR A 98 -14.20 -7.38 -5.19
C THR A 98 -13.03 -7.58 -6.15
N VAL A 99 -12.04 -8.40 -5.77
CA VAL A 99 -10.83 -8.65 -6.57
C VAL A 99 -10.82 -10.04 -7.21
N GLY A 100 -11.90 -10.80 -7.09
CA GLY A 100 -12.01 -12.15 -7.65
C GLY A 100 -11.28 -13.24 -6.86
N ALA A 101 -10.83 -12.95 -5.63
CA ALA A 101 -10.24 -13.93 -4.72
C ALA A 101 -11.31 -14.61 -3.84
N GLU A 102 -10.92 -15.65 -3.12
CA GLU A 102 -11.78 -16.33 -2.13
C GLU A 102 -11.20 -16.21 -0.72
N TYR A 103 -12.03 -15.83 0.26
CA TYR A 103 -11.66 -15.99 1.67
C TYR A 103 -11.91 -17.44 2.09
N VAL A 104 -10.85 -18.23 2.26
CA VAL A 104 -10.93 -19.70 2.39
C VAL A 104 -10.77 -20.22 3.83
N GLY A 105 -10.65 -19.33 4.81
CA GLY A 105 -10.65 -19.68 6.23
C GLY A 105 -9.46 -19.12 7.00
N GLY A 106 -8.88 -19.94 7.88
CA GLY A 106 -7.78 -19.53 8.75
C GLY A 106 -7.85 -20.20 10.12
N ASP A 107 -7.46 -19.48 11.16
CA ASP A 107 -7.39 -19.99 12.54
C ASP A 107 -8.03 -19.02 13.54
N LEU A 108 -8.39 -19.51 14.73
CA LEU A 108 -8.91 -18.70 15.83
C LEU A 108 -8.03 -18.89 17.06
N ASP A 109 -7.62 -17.79 17.70
CA ASP A 109 -6.85 -17.84 18.94
C ASP A 109 -7.32 -16.83 20.00
N THR A 110 -6.99 -17.07 21.26
CA THR A 110 -7.19 -16.10 22.33
C THR A 110 -5.94 -15.22 22.49
N HIS A 111 -6.11 -13.90 22.50
CA HIS A 111 -5.01 -12.95 22.64
C HIS A 111 -5.37 -11.79 23.59
N GLN A 112 -4.42 -10.89 23.90
CA GLN A 112 -4.64 -9.78 24.83
C GLN A 112 -5.49 -8.64 24.27
N GLU A 113 -5.62 -8.60 22.95
CA GLU A 113 -6.41 -7.64 22.18
C GLU A 113 -6.86 -8.30 20.88
N PHE A 114 -7.78 -7.66 20.15
CA PHE A 114 -8.11 -8.12 18.81
C PHE A 114 -6.88 -7.97 17.91
N THR A 115 -6.49 -9.04 17.24
CA THR A 115 -5.31 -9.09 16.37
C THR A 115 -5.62 -10.02 15.22
N VAL A 116 -5.27 -9.58 14.01
CA VAL A 116 -5.50 -10.35 12.79
C VAL A 116 -4.19 -10.49 12.07
N ALA A 117 -3.81 -11.72 11.73
CA ALA A 117 -2.73 -11.98 10.79
C ALA A 117 -3.33 -12.58 9.53
N THR A 118 -3.22 -11.88 8.41
CA THR A 118 -3.74 -12.32 7.11
C THR A 118 -2.60 -12.89 6.29
N THR A 119 -2.86 -13.98 5.57
CA THR A 119 -2.01 -14.44 4.47
C THR A 119 -2.83 -14.39 3.19
N ALA A 120 -2.32 -13.70 2.18
CA ALA A 120 -2.90 -13.68 0.84
C ALA A 120 -2.04 -14.47 -0.14
N LEU A 121 -2.70 -15.08 -1.12
CA LEU A 121 -2.11 -15.90 -2.16
C LEU A 121 -2.48 -15.36 -3.53
N GLY A 122 -1.50 -15.32 -4.42
CA GLY A 122 -1.71 -14.97 -5.82
C GLY A 122 -0.91 -15.85 -6.77
N ARG A 123 -1.03 -15.53 -8.05
CA ARG A 123 -0.28 -16.22 -9.11
C ARG A 123 0.19 -15.24 -10.18
N THR A 124 1.46 -15.39 -10.56
CA THR A 124 2.02 -14.72 -11.73
C THR A 124 3.22 -15.51 -12.25
N ASP A 125 3.42 -15.51 -13.56
CA ASP A 125 4.64 -16.05 -14.18
C ASP A 125 5.68 -14.93 -14.44
N GLU A 126 5.25 -13.67 -14.38
CA GLU A 126 6.04 -12.46 -14.67
C GLU A 126 5.77 -11.42 -13.56
N PRO A 127 6.32 -11.61 -12.35
CA PRO A 127 6.12 -10.66 -11.28
C PRO A 127 6.81 -9.33 -11.57
N VAL A 128 6.16 -8.24 -11.18
CA VAL A 128 6.81 -6.94 -11.04
C VAL A 128 7.24 -6.78 -9.59
N GLY A 129 8.40 -6.16 -9.36
CA GLY A 129 8.92 -5.89 -8.03
C GLY A 129 9.30 -4.43 -7.86
N ARG A 130 9.90 -4.10 -6.72
CA ARG A 130 10.35 -2.74 -6.38
C ARG A 130 11.56 -2.26 -7.18
N ALA A 131 12.34 -3.19 -7.73
CA ALA A 131 13.52 -2.91 -8.53
C ALA A 131 13.21 -2.97 -10.03
N GLY A 132 13.88 -2.12 -10.80
CA GLY A 132 13.84 -2.14 -12.26
C GLY A 132 13.47 -0.81 -12.90
N ALA A 133 13.20 0.24 -12.11
CA ALA A 133 12.97 1.58 -12.63
C ALA A 133 14.20 2.12 -13.37
N GLU A 134 14.00 2.71 -14.55
CA GLU A 134 15.07 3.25 -15.38
C GLU A 134 14.91 4.77 -15.59
N PRO A 135 16.01 5.56 -15.64
CA PRO A 135 15.93 6.98 -15.97
C PRO A 135 15.14 7.26 -17.26
N GLY A 136 14.15 8.14 -17.15
CA GLY A 136 13.21 8.47 -18.23
C GLY A 136 11.85 7.77 -18.13
N ASP A 137 11.70 6.77 -17.26
CA ASP A 137 10.39 6.24 -16.86
C ASP A 137 9.54 7.31 -16.16
N ARG A 138 8.23 7.13 -16.22
CA ARG A 138 7.24 7.98 -15.54
C ARG A 138 6.82 7.35 -14.24
N LEU A 139 6.94 8.12 -13.15
CA LEU A 139 6.40 7.75 -11.86
C LEU A 139 4.89 8.00 -11.87
N CYS A 140 4.13 6.95 -11.60
CA CYS A 140 2.67 6.96 -11.65
C CYS A 140 2.07 6.45 -10.34
N VAL A 141 0.86 6.92 -10.03
CA VAL A 141 0.08 6.49 -8.87
C VAL A 141 -1.35 6.18 -9.30
N THR A 142 -1.94 5.11 -8.77
CA THR A 142 -3.37 4.82 -8.98
C THR A 142 -4.26 5.64 -8.03
N GLY A 143 -5.49 5.92 -8.46
CA GLY A 143 -6.52 6.48 -7.59
C GLY A 143 -6.14 7.82 -6.95
N THR A 144 -6.41 7.94 -5.66
CA THR A 144 -6.21 9.15 -4.84
C THR A 144 -5.62 8.80 -3.48
N LEU A 145 -4.80 9.70 -2.93
CA LEU A 145 -4.06 9.49 -1.69
C LEU A 145 -4.63 10.27 -0.50
N GLY A 146 -4.35 9.78 0.70
CA GLY A 146 -4.75 10.34 2.00
C GLY A 146 -6.15 9.95 2.47
N ARG A 147 -6.79 8.99 1.81
CA ARG A 147 -8.12 8.48 2.15
C ARG A 147 -8.16 7.90 3.57
N SER A 148 -7.16 7.10 3.95
CA SER A 148 -7.08 6.52 5.29
C SER A 148 -6.86 7.61 6.35
N GLY A 149 -6.06 8.62 6.04
CA GLY A 149 -5.86 9.79 6.91
C GLY A 149 -7.14 10.62 7.11
N ALA A 150 -7.94 10.79 6.06
CA ALA A 150 -9.26 11.41 6.14
C ALA A 150 -10.23 10.59 7.02
N ALA A 151 -10.22 9.25 6.88
CA ALA A 151 -11.03 8.35 7.70
C ALA A 151 -10.68 8.47 9.19
N LEU A 152 -9.40 8.57 9.55
CA LEU A 152 -8.97 8.76 10.93
C LEU A 152 -9.58 10.03 11.55
N ARG A 153 -9.56 11.15 10.82
CA ARG A 153 -10.15 12.40 11.33
C ARG A 153 -11.65 12.29 11.56
N LEU A 154 -12.35 11.53 10.72
CA LEU A 154 -13.77 11.27 10.91
C LEU A 154 -14.03 10.37 12.13
N PHE A 155 -13.19 9.36 12.39
CA PHE A 155 -13.26 8.57 13.62
C PHE A 155 -13.08 9.46 14.86
N GLU A 156 -12.08 10.34 14.85
CA GLU A 156 -11.83 11.30 15.94
C GLU A 156 -12.99 12.26 16.16
N ALA A 157 -13.67 12.68 15.09
CA ALA A 157 -14.87 13.52 15.14
C ALA A 157 -16.15 12.76 15.54
N GLY A 158 -16.09 11.42 15.62
CA GLY A 158 -17.25 10.57 15.93
C GLY A 158 -18.16 10.28 14.73
N GLU A 159 -17.76 10.65 13.51
CA GLU A 159 -18.48 10.40 12.25
C GLU A 159 -18.20 8.99 11.71
N THR A 160 -18.47 8.00 12.56
CA THR A 160 -18.02 6.61 12.36
C THR A 160 -18.54 5.96 11.08
N GLU A 161 -19.76 6.24 10.63
CA GLU A 161 -20.33 5.63 9.41
C GLU A 161 -19.50 6.01 8.16
N ARG A 162 -19.30 7.32 7.95
CA ARG A 162 -18.48 7.86 6.86
C ARG A 162 -17.01 7.45 6.99
N ALA A 163 -16.49 7.42 8.21
CA ALA A 163 -15.13 6.95 8.46
C ALA A 163 -14.93 5.50 7.98
N ASN A 164 -15.84 4.59 8.36
CA ASN A 164 -15.81 3.20 7.92
C ASN A 164 -16.00 3.02 6.40
N GLU A 165 -16.69 3.93 5.72
CA GLU A 165 -16.77 3.92 4.25
C GLU A 165 -15.43 4.26 3.59
N LEU A 166 -14.73 5.29 4.08
CA LEU A 166 -13.42 5.66 3.55
C LEU A 166 -12.34 4.64 3.90
N PHE A 167 -12.43 4.01 5.09
CA PHE A 167 -11.45 3.05 5.57
C PHE A 167 -11.48 1.69 4.83
N ARG A 168 -12.57 1.42 4.08
CA ARG A 168 -12.72 0.24 3.23
C ARG A 168 -12.23 0.54 1.81
N PHE A 169 -10.92 0.54 1.63
CA PHE A 169 -10.30 0.65 0.30
C PHE A 169 -10.48 -0.65 -0.50
N GLU A 170 -10.51 -0.55 -1.82
CA GLU A 170 -10.52 -1.74 -2.69
C GLU A 170 -9.07 -2.03 -3.15
N PRO A 171 -8.51 -3.21 -2.86
CA PRO A 171 -7.14 -3.55 -3.27
C PRO A 171 -7.01 -3.51 -4.80
N ARG A 172 -5.91 -2.96 -5.29
CA ARG A 172 -5.75 -2.59 -6.71
C ARG A 172 -5.35 -3.75 -7.62
N VAL A 173 -5.83 -4.97 -7.37
CA VAL A 173 -5.44 -6.19 -8.11
C VAL A 173 -5.64 -6.05 -9.62
N ALA A 174 -6.80 -5.56 -10.05
CA ALA A 174 -7.07 -5.37 -11.48
C ALA A 174 -6.17 -4.30 -12.13
N ALA A 175 -5.77 -3.27 -11.38
CA ALA A 175 -4.82 -2.28 -11.85
C ALA A 175 -3.39 -2.85 -11.91
N GLY A 176 -2.98 -3.62 -10.90
CA GLY A 176 -1.71 -4.35 -10.87
C GLY A 176 -1.57 -5.26 -12.09
N LEU A 177 -2.62 -6.01 -12.44
CA LEU A 177 -2.64 -6.85 -13.65
C LEU A 177 -2.50 -6.03 -14.94
N ALA A 178 -3.15 -4.87 -15.04
CA ALA A 178 -3.01 -3.98 -16.19
C ALA A 178 -1.60 -3.38 -16.29
N LEU A 179 -0.96 -3.13 -15.13
CA LEU A 179 0.39 -2.59 -15.02
C LEU A 179 1.48 -3.64 -15.32
N ALA A 180 1.26 -4.92 -14.98
CA ALA A 180 2.28 -5.97 -15.01
C ALA A 180 3.05 -6.09 -16.33
N GLY A 181 2.38 -5.88 -17.47
CA GLY A 181 3.01 -5.94 -18.80
C GLY A 181 3.83 -4.71 -19.21
N HIS A 182 3.85 -3.67 -18.38
CA HIS A 182 4.38 -2.35 -18.73
C HIS A 182 5.21 -1.70 -17.64
N ALA A 183 4.93 -1.98 -16.37
CA ALA A 183 5.64 -1.41 -15.24
C ALA A 183 7.06 -1.95 -15.17
N THR A 184 8.00 -1.05 -14.91
CA THR A 184 9.42 -1.37 -14.70
C THR A 184 9.73 -1.61 -13.23
N ALA A 185 9.00 -0.94 -12.33
CA ALA A 185 8.95 -1.21 -10.91
C ALA A 185 7.56 -0.87 -10.36
N MET A 186 7.14 -1.53 -9.28
CA MET A 186 5.84 -1.33 -8.66
C MET A 186 5.86 -1.72 -7.18
N MET A 187 5.09 -1.00 -6.37
CA MET A 187 4.75 -1.36 -4.99
C MET A 187 3.40 -0.75 -4.60
N ASP A 188 2.88 -1.08 -3.42
CA ASP A 188 1.73 -0.36 -2.86
C ASP A 188 2.14 0.76 -1.88
N SER A 189 1.22 1.70 -1.64
CA SER A 189 1.41 2.82 -0.70
C SER A 189 0.81 2.50 0.67
N SER A 190 1.51 1.66 1.42
CA SER A 190 1.18 1.26 2.81
C SER A 190 1.74 2.22 3.86
N ASP A 191 2.94 2.75 3.68
CA ASP A 191 3.55 3.71 4.63
C ASP A 191 3.42 5.18 4.21
N GLY A 192 2.87 5.44 3.01
CA GLY A 192 2.71 6.76 2.41
C GLY A 192 3.54 6.93 1.13
N LEU A 193 3.10 7.86 0.28
CA LEU A 193 3.71 8.11 -1.03
C LEU A 193 5.19 8.43 -0.91
N ALA A 194 5.58 9.29 0.03
CA ALA A 194 6.97 9.69 0.20
C ALA A 194 7.86 8.48 0.52
N ARG A 195 7.47 7.65 1.49
CA ARG A 195 8.19 6.42 1.84
C ARG A 195 8.29 5.46 0.64
N SER A 196 7.18 5.27 -0.07
CA SER A 196 7.11 4.39 -1.25
C SER A 196 8.08 4.85 -2.34
N CYS A 197 8.17 6.16 -2.58
CA CYS A 197 9.13 6.73 -3.54
C CYS A 197 10.58 6.45 -3.12
N HIS A 198 10.92 6.63 -1.84
CA HIS A 198 12.27 6.32 -1.35
C HIS A 198 12.61 4.83 -1.46
N GLN A 199 11.65 3.95 -1.17
CA GLN A 199 11.84 2.49 -1.29
C GLN A 199 12.03 2.06 -2.75
N LEU A 200 11.22 2.57 -3.68
CA LEU A 200 11.39 2.30 -5.12
C LEU A 200 12.73 2.81 -5.64
N ALA A 201 13.12 4.02 -5.25
CA ALA A 201 14.38 4.63 -5.67
C ALA A 201 15.60 3.88 -5.12
N GLU A 202 15.56 3.47 -3.85
CA GLU A 202 16.62 2.65 -3.22
C GLU A 202 16.71 1.27 -3.87
N ALA A 203 15.58 0.60 -4.11
CA ALA A 203 15.55 -0.73 -4.74
C ALA A 203 16.02 -0.71 -6.20
N SER A 204 15.82 0.41 -6.90
CA SER A 204 16.19 0.57 -8.32
C SER A 204 17.53 1.28 -8.55
N ASP A 205 18.22 1.75 -7.49
CA ASP A 205 19.47 2.53 -7.59
C ASP A 205 19.34 3.74 -8.55
N CYS A 206 18.25 4.50 -8.39
CA CYS A 206 17.91 5.65 -9.24
C CYS A 206 17.38 6.82 -8.41
N GLY A 207 17.17 7.98 -9.04
CA GLY A 207 16.47 9.11 -8.42
C GLY A 207 15.01 9.22 -8.87
N LEU A 208 14.21 10.03 -8.16
CA LEU A 208 12.83 10.37 -8.51
C LEU A 208 12.59 11.89 -8.37
N ALA A 209 11.97 12.48 -9.38
CA ALA A 209 11.56 13.88 -9.39
C ALA A 209 10.04 13.99 -9.52
N LEU A 210 9.38 14.42 -8.45
CA LEU A 210 7.93 14.57 -8.38
C LEU A 210 7.50 16.02 -8.72
N ASP A 211 6.34 16.12 -9.37
CA ASP A 211 5.57 17.36 -9.53
C ASP A 211 4.50 17.40 -8.43
N GLY A 212 4.63 18.33 -7.50
CA GLY A 212 3.75 18.44 -6.33
C GLY A 212 2.28 18.69 -6.70
N ASP A 213 2.03 19.42 -7.78
CA ASP A 213 0.68 19.75 -8.26
C ASP A 213 0.01 18.56 -8.97
N ALA A 214 0.79 17.56 -9.39
CA ALA A 214 0.30 16.38 -10.09
C ALA A 214 -0.18 15.26 -9.14
N VAL A 215 0.17 15.32 -7.84
CA VAL A 215 -0.18 14.27 -6.88
C VAL A 215 -1.69 14.27 -6.59
N PRO A 216 -2.41 13.17 -6.89
CA PRO A 216 -3.87 13.12 -6.71
C PRO A 216 -4.23 12.92 -5.23
N VAL A 217 -4.72 13.97 -4.58
CA VAL A 217 -5.19 13.89 -3.18
C VAL A 217 -6.70 13.69 -3.13
N ASP A 218 -7.16 12.81 -2.24
CA ASP A 218 -8.59 12.46 -2.11
C ASP A 218 -9.47 13.66 -1.73
N ASP A 219 -10.66 13.75 -2.32
CA ASP A 219 -11.61 14.84 -2.06
C ASP A 219 -11.99 14.94 -0.57
N ALA A 220 -12.04 13.81 0.16
CA ALA A 220 -12.30 13.82 1.59
C ALA A 220 -11.18 14.52 2.38
N VAL A 221 -9.93 14.41 1.92
CA VAL A 221 -8.82 15.18 2.51
C VAL A 221 -9.03 16.67 2.24
N GLN A 222 -9.38 17.06 1.02
CA GLN A 222 -9.63 18.46 0.67
C GLN A 222 -10.76 19.08 1.51
N GLU A 223 -11.81 18.31 1.79
CA GLU A 223 -12.93 18.75 2.63
C GLU A 223 -12.54 18.91 4.10
N LEU A 224 -11.76 17.97 4.64
CA LEU A 224 -11.44 17.89 6.07
C LEU A 224 -10.16 18.66 6.44
N ALA A 225 -9.31 18.94 5.46
CA ALA A 225 -8.08 19.68 5.66
C ALA A 225 -8.37 21.17 5.85
N GLY A 226 -8.03 21.70 7.02
CA GLY A 226 -8.11 23.13 7.30
C GLY A 226 -6.96 23.96 6.72
N SER A 227 -5.99 23.32 6.03
CA SER A 227 -4.80 23.97 5.47
C SER A 227 -4.08 23.08 4.46
N GLU A 228 -3.34 23.69 3.53
CA GLU A 228 -2.43 22.99 2.59
C GLU A 228 -1.41 22.08 3.29
N ALA A 229 -0.90 22.50 4.45
CA ALA A 229 0.02 21.68 5.23
C ALA A 229 -0.65 20.38 5.70
N THR A 230 -1.95 20.42 6.02
CA THR A 230 -2.71 19.22 6.37
C THR A 230 -2.98 18.34 5.15
N VAL A 231 -3.34 18.95 4.01
CA VAL A 231 -3.51 18.22 2.74
C VAL A 231 -2.25 17.44 2.42
N ARG A 232 -1.09 18.11 2.49
CA ARG A 232 0.20 17.47 2.27
C ARG A 232 0.50 16.36 3.28
N GLU A 233 0.22 16.59 4.56
CA GLU A 233 0.47 15.58 5.59
C GLU A 233 -0.34 14.30 5.34
N LEU A 234 -1.64 14.45 5.04
CA LEU A 234 -2.52 13.30 4.80
C LEU A 234 -2.24 12.63 3.45
N GLY A 235 -2.00 13.40 2.38
CA GLY A 235 -1.80 12.85 1.04
C GLY A 235 -0.41 12.27 0.77
N TRP A 236 0.63 12.67 1.51
CA TRP A 236 2.02 12.30 1.19
C TRP A 236 2.67 11.38 2.21
N TYR A 237 2.34 11.54 3.50
CA TYR A 237 3.09 10.92 4.60
C TYR A 237 2.26 9.99 5.47
N PHE A 238 0.93 9.99 5.34
CA PHE A 238 0.07 9.23 6.24
C PHE A 238 0.10 7.72 5.94
N GLY A 239 -0.10 7.33 4.68
CA GLY A 239 -0.08 5.93 4.26
C GLY A 239 -1.41 5.20 4.37
N GLU A 240 -1.31 3.88 4.28
CA GLU A 240 -2.40 2.92 4.26
C GLU A 240 -3.51 3.27 3.24
N ASP A 241 -3.13 3.89 2.13
CA ASP A 241 -4.05 4.16 1.03
C ASP A 241 -4.17 2.95 0.09
N PHE A 242 -3.12 2.11 0.07
CA PHE A 242 -3.06 0.87 -0.73
C PHE A 242 -3.31 1.11 -2.23
N GLU A 243 -2.97 2.31 -2.69
CA GLU A 243 -2.80 2.64 -4.09
C GLU A 243 -1.45 2.13 -4.57
N LEU A 244 -1.35 1.80 -5.86
CA LEU A 244 -0.09 1.37 -6.46
C LEU A 244 0.76 2.58 -6.83
N VAL A 245 2.05 2.51 -6.49
CA VAL A 245 3.10 3.43 -6.92
C VAL A 245 4.00 2.65 -7.87
N CYS A 246 4.11 3.10 -9.12
CA CYS A 246 4.82 2.34 -10.15
C CYS A 246 5.58 3.25 -11.12
N THR A 247 6.59 2.69 -11.77
CA THR A 247 7.30 3.33 -12.87
C THR A 247 6.93 2.66 -14.19
N VAL A 248 6.72 3.45 -15.24
CA VAL A 248 6.29 2.97 -16.57
C VAL A 248 7.08 3.72 -17.66
N PRO A 249 7.57 3.04 -18.72
CA PRO A 249 8.23 3.72 -19.83
C PRO A 249 7.36 4.82 -20.43
N ALA A 250 7.95 5.98 -20.71
CA ALA A 250 7.22 7.18 -21.12
C ALA A 250 6.34 6.98 -22.37
N ASP A 251 6.72 6.08 -23.29
CA ASP A 251 5.96 5.76 -24.50
C ASP A 251 4.79 4.78 -24.24
N ARG A 252 4.70 4.19 -23.05
CA ARG A 252 3.65 3.22 -22.65
C ARG A 252 2.58 3.79 -21.73
N VAL A 253 2.79 4.97 -21.16
CA VAL A 253 1.86 5.57 -20.18
C VAL A 253 0.43 5.66 -20.69
N GLU A 254 0.21 6.09 -21.94
CA GLU A 254 -1.16 6.25 -22.46
C GLU A 254 -1.83 4.90 -22.74
N ASP A 255 -1.07 3.86 -23.10
CA ASP A 255 -1.60 2.50 -23.26
C ASP A 255 -2.06 1.97 -21.90
N VAL A 256 -1.19 2.05 -20.89
CA VAL A 256 -1.50 1.62 -19.51
C VAL A 256 -2.67 2.40 -18.93
N ARG A 257 -2.71 3.72 -19.11
CA ARG A 257 -3.81 4.56 -18.61
C ARG A 257 -5.15 4.17 -19.24
N ALA A 258 -5.16 3.70 -20.49
CA ALA A 258 -6.37 3.26 -21.16
C ALA A 258 -6.87 1.90 -20.64
N ASP A 259 -5.94 1.01 -20.25
CA ASP A 259 -6.24 -0.34 -19.76
C ASP A 259 -6.48 -0.40 -18.23
N CYS A 260 -5.97 0.57 -17.48
CA CYS A 260 -6.14 0.64 -16.04
C CYS A 260 -7.61 0.91 -15.66
N PRO A 261 -8.24 0.09 -14.79
CA PRO A 261 -9.63 0.25 -14.41
C PRO A 261 -9.89 1.44 -13.47
N VAL A 262 -8.84 2.07 -12.98
CA VAL A 262 -8.87 3.23 -12.07
C VAL A 262 -8.02 4.36 -12.65
N PRO A 263 -8.21 5.62 -12.22
CA PRO A 263 -7.34 6.71 -12.65
C PRO A 263 -5.86 6.38 -12.41
N LEU A 264 -5.02 6.64 -13.40
CA LEU A 264 -3.56 6.55 -13.31
C LEU A 264 -2.94 7.93 -13.58
N SER A 265 -2.39 8.52 -12.54
CA SER A 265 -1.81 9.86 -12.56
C SER A 265 -0.30 9.76 -12.70
N VAL A 266 0.28 10.49 -13.67
CA VAL A 266 1.73 10.68 -13.72
C VAL A 266 2.07 11.77 -12.72
N VAL A 267 2.87 11.44 -11.72
CA VAL A 267 3.22 12.36 -10.61
C VAL A 267 4.69 12.79 -10.65
N GLY A 268 5.47 12.24 -11.58
CA GLY A 268 6.88 12.54 -11.70
C GLY A 268 7.60 11.71 -12.76
N GLU A 269 8.92 11.68 -12.66
CA GLU A 269 9.79 10.88 -13.51
C GLU A 269 10.96 10.30 -12.74
N VAL A 270 11.49 9.19 -13.27
CA VAL A 270 12.71 8.57 -12.80
C VAL A 270 13.91 9.32 -13.37
N THR A 271 14.84 9.68 -12.49
CA THR A 271 16.08 10.37 -12.83
C THR A 271 17.28 9.48 -12.57
N GLU A 272 18.45 9.88 -13.07
CA GLU A 272 19.71 9.25 -12.67
C GLU A 272 19.88 9.29 -11.15
N ALA A 273 20.58 8.30 -10.59
CA ALA A 273 21.05 8.39 -9.21
C ALA A 273 21.97 9.61 -9.06
N ALA A 274 21.96 10.23 -7.87
CA ALA A 274 22.91 11.30 -7.59
C ALA A 274 24.34 10.76 -7.69
N ASP A 275 25.26 11.51 -8.32
CA ASP A 275 26.68 11.17 -8.49
C ASP A 275 27.49 11.15 -7.15
N GLY A 276 26.82 11.10 -6.00
CA GLY A 276 27.42 11.18 -4.67
C GLY A 276 28.02 9.86 -4.19
N GLU A 277 29.13 9.92 -3.43
CA GLU A 277 29.56 8.76 -2.65
C GLU A 277 28.46 8.40 -1.62
N PRO A 278 28.34 7.13 -1.19
CA PRO A 278 27.41 6.75 -0.13
C PRO A 278 27.58 7.66 1.11
N GLY A 279 26.65 8.60 1.33
CA GLY A 279 26.73 9.62 2.37
C GLY A 279 26.76 11.08 1.92
N ASP A 280 26.75 11.39 0.62
CA ASP A 280 26.44 12.74 0.12
C ASP A 280 24.92 12.99 0.13
N ASP A 281 24.50 14.08 0.75
CA ASP A 281 23.10 14.51 0.99
C ASP A 281 22.37 14.98 -0.30
N ASP A 282 22.73 14.50 -1.50
CA ASP A 282 21.93 14.81 -2.68
C ASP A 282 20.64 13.97 -2.63
N PRO A 283 19.45 14.59 -2.62
CA PRO A 283 18.21 13.86 -2.39
C PRO A 283 17.95 12.95 -3.58
N ILE A 284 17.91 11.64 -3.31
CA ILE A 284 17.49 10.62 -4.27
C ILE A 284 16.04 10.90 -4.72
N VAL A 285 15.21 11.49 -3.85
CA VAL A 285 13.82 11.83 -4.16
C VAL A 285 13.56 13.31 -3.91
N THR A 286 13.05 14.00 -4.92
CA THR A 286 12.72 15.43 -4.89
C THR A 286 11.28 15.69 -5.28
N VAL A 287 10.76 16.83 -4.86
CA VAL A 287 9.44 17.37 -5.23
C VAL A 287 9.59 18.85 -5.52
N ASP A 288 9.19 19.28 -6.71
CA ASP A 288 9.33 20.67 -7.16
C ASP A 288 10.77 21.20 -7.08
N GLY A 289 11.76 20.31 -7.20
CA GLY A 289 13.19 20.60 -7.09
C GLY A 289 13.74 20.67 -5.66
N GLU A 290 12.92 20.45 -4.64
CA GLU A 290 13.33 20.42 -3.24
C GLU A 290 13.38 18.97 -2.71
N PRO A 291 14.22 18.66 -1.71
CA PRO A 291 14.27 17.33 -1.10
C PRO A 291 12.91 16.88 -0.56
N LEU A 292 12.45 15.69 -0.92
CA LEU A 292 11.27 15.07 -0.30
C LEU A 292 11.74 14.25 0.92
N PRO A 293 11.37 14.61 2.16
CA PRO A 293 11.79 13.86 3.34
C PRO A 293 11.26 12.42 3.30
N ASP A 294 12.10 11.46 3.67
CA ASP A 294 11.76 10.05 3.81
C ASP A 294 10.92 9.81 5.09
N ARG A 295 9.67 10.28 5.03
CA ARG A 295 8.67 10.21 6.09
C ARG A 295 7.52 9.29 5.65
N GLY A 296 6.96 8.59 6.63
CA GLY A 296 5.83 7.69 6.48
C GLY A 296 5.47 7.09 7.84
N PHE A 297 4.54 6.16 7.86
CA PHE A 297 4.30 5.32 9.04
C PHE A 297 5.55 4.50 9.40
N THR A 298 5.74 4.19 10.69
CA THR A 298 6.87 3.37 11.18
C THR A 298 6.45 2.73 12.50
N HIS A 299 6.56 1.41 12.62
CA HIS A 299 6.13 0.73 13.84
C HIS A 299 7.05 1.07 15.02
N GLY A 300 6.42 1.43 16.15
CA GLY A 300 7.10 1.64 17.43
C GLY A 300 7.66 3.05 17.67
N GLU A 301 7.30 4.03 16.84
CA GLU A 301 7.54 5.46 17.07
C GLU A 301 6.25 6.24 17.40
#